data_AF-A0A024TQP8-F1
#
_entry.id   AF-A0A024TQP8-F1
#
_cell.length_a   1.000
_cell.length_b   1.000
_cell.length_c   1.000
_cell.angle_alpha   90.00
_cell.angle_beta   90.00
_cell.angle_gamma   90.00
#
_symmetry.space_group_name_H-M   'P 1'
#
loop_
_entity.id
_entity.type
_entity.pdbx_description
1 polymer ?
#
loop_
_entity_poly.entity_id
_entity_poly.type
_entity_poly.pdbx_seq_one_letter_code
_entity_poly.pdbx_strand_id
1 'polypeptide(L)'
;MWRGVHRRAVSTFSIQARLQAGLLGGHADFTEKTTFFRRSHQPNVDYQTSAVMSLGLPKNTVLSTAQSVAQTYGEQHEWIASASAAKPGFINVKLKDDWIAEHTVHVATRGVQPRRQDRPENVLVDFASPNMGKELHVGHLRSSVLGDTISNLLEFQGHAVSRISHVGDLGAAIATLIVQALDIQDNATHGLPRTFDETTTVSTLGQWYERGKHRLGSSDVAFKAAVDETVLGLQRQDPKWQHPWELTCSISRAAHQSLYQRLRVKVHERGEATYISMIPTVLSKLRAIASESQGALCIFVDGPDKSPMLVRKQDGGFLYATTDLAALYSRVFGWATDPIAYDRLIYVTDLSQSLHFRHLFEAAKLAGWLADRPVKLEHAGFGLVMGEDGTKLSSRKGGATTLGELLDQAALESQARSVVPNADHRAIGDAAVRYYELAQHRERNYKFSFANVLNLKGNTAPYLMYAMARLQV
;
A
#
# COMPACT_ATOMS: atom_id res chain seq x y z
N MET A 1 25.74 10.84 -43.58
CA MET A 1 26.21 9.46 -43.38
C MET A 1 25.85 8.97 -41.95
N TRP A 2 24.57 9.03 -41.59
CA TRP A 2 24.05 8.55 -40.30
C TRP A 2 23.13 7.36 -40.58
N ARG A 3 23.71 6.17 -40.77
CA ARG A 3 23.00 4.88 -40.81
C ARG A 3 23.82 3.89 -40.00
N GLY A 4 23.14 3.17 -39.11
CA GLY A 4 23.73 2.28 -38.11
C GLY A 4 23.84 3.03 -36.79
N VAL A 5 23.15 2.68 -35.71
CA VAL A 5 22.76 1.36 -35.24
C VAL A 5 21.44 1.51 -34.50
N HIS A 6 20.38 0.81 -34.91
CA HIS A 6 19.30 0.48 -33.99
C HIS A 6 19.87 -0.55 -32.99
N ARG A 7 20.73 -0.08 -32.07
CA ARG A 7 21.00 -0.81 -30.83
C ARG A 7 19.63 -0.83 -30.17
N ARG A 8 19.02 -2.03 -30.06
CA ARG A 8 17.86 -2.23 -29.18
C ARG A 8 18.17 -1.46 -27.92
N ALA A 9 17.42 -0.38 -27.67
CA ALA A 9 17.58 0.41 -26.46
C ALA A 9 17.20 -0.55 -25.33
N VAL A 10 18.20 -1.22 -24.78
CA VAL A 10 18.04 -2.03 -23.57
C VAL A 10 17.62 -1.01 -22.53
N SER A 11 16.33 -0.99 -22.24
CA SER A 11 15.73 -0.10 -21.27
C SER A 11 16.22 -0.52 -19.88
N THR A 12 17.42 -0.10 -19.48
CA THR A 12 17.94 -0.33 -18.14
C THR A 12 18.45 1.00 -17.61
N PHE A 13 17.54 1.85 -17.14
CA PHE A 13 17.93 3.09 -16.45
C PHE A 13 18.62 2.83 -15.10
N SER A 14 18.54 1.61 -14.56
CA SER A 14 19.36 1.25 -13.41
C SER A 14 20.73 0.78 -13.89
N ILE A 15 21.72 1.66 -13.77
CA ILE A 15 23.15 1.31 -13.95
C ILE A 15 23.50 0.12 -13.07
N GLN A 16 23.00 0.07 -11.83
CA GLN A 16 23.20 -1.07 -10.92
C GLN A 16 22.62 -2.36 -11.48
N ALA A 17 21.41 -2.34 -12.08
CA ALA A 17 20.82 -3.52 -12.68
C ALA A 17 21.59 -3.98 -13.92
N ARG A 18 22.11 -3.04 -14.73
CA ARG A 18 22.98 -3.37 -15.87
C ARG A 18 24.30 -3.96 -15.40
N LEU A 19 24.89 -3.39 -14.34
CA LEU A 19 26.12 -3.91 -13.73
C LEU A 19 25.91 -5.35 -13.23
N GLN A 20 24.84 -5.53 -12.46
CA GLN A 20 24.43 -6.82 -11.91
C GLN A 20 24.18 -7.87 -13.00
N ALA A 21 23.41 -7.54 -14.05
CA ALA A 21 23.11 -8.44 -15.14
C ALA A 21 24.38 -8.87 -15.91
N GLY A 22 25.31 -7.94 -16.15
CA GLY A 22 26.59 -8.27 -16.75
C GLY A 22 27.40 -9.25 -15.90
N LEU A 23 27.40 -9.07 -14.57
CA LEU A 23 28.16 -9.93 -13.67
C LEU A 23 27.55 -11.34 -13.57
N LEU A 24 26.21 -11.44 -13.57
CA LEU A 24 25.48 -12.70 -13.59
C LEU A 24 25.71 -13.50 -14.88
N GLY A 25 25.74 -12.81 -16.03
CA GLY A 25 25.99 -13.46 -17.32
C GLY A 25 27.40 -14.01 -17.48
N GLY A 26 28.37 -13.49 -16.71
CA GLY A 26 29.78 -13.87 -16.79
C GLY A 26 30.20 -15.04 -15.91
N HIS A 27 29.44 -15.38 -14.85
CA HIS A 27 29.81 -16.43 -13.89
C HIS A 27 28.60 -17.17 -13.31
N ALA A 28 28.58 -18.50 -13.46
CA ALA A 28 27.49 -19.35 -13.00
C ALA A 28 27.31 -19.42 -11.47
N ASP A 29 28.37 -19.13 -10.70
CA ASP A 29 28.34 -19.20 -9.23
C ASP A 29 27.68 -17.98 -8.57
N PHE A 30 27.38 -16.94 -9.36
CA PHE A 30 26.72 -15.74 -8.88
C PHE A 30 25.20 -15.84 -8.93
N THR A 31 24.55 -15.22 -7.95
CA THR A 31 23.08 -15.14 -7.88
C THR A 31 22.64 -13.68 -7.82
N GLU A 32 21.38 -13.41 -8.15
CA GLU A 32 20.81 -12.07 -8.01
C GLU A 32 20.96 -11.52 -6.58
N LYS A 33 20.98 -12.39 -5.57
CA LYS A 33 21.10 -11.97 -4.17
C LYS A 33 22.51 -11.51 -3.80
N THR A 34 23.54 -11.97 -4.51
CA THR A 34 24.94 -11.74 -4.15
C THR A 34 25.63 -10.71 -5.04
N THR A 35 25.04 -10.34 -6.18
CA THR A 35 25.66 -9.49 -7.22
C THR A 35 25.28 -8.01 -7.18
N PHE A 36 24.81 -7.52 -6.04
CA PHE A 36 24.40 -6.13 -5.93
C PHE A 36 25.61 -5.18 -5.98
N PHE A 37 25.55 -4.22 -6.90
CA PHE A 37 26.43 -3.07 -6.91
C PHE A 37 25.82 -1.94 -6.07
N ARG A 38 26.65 -1.27 -5.29
CA ARG A 38 26.30 -0.05 -4.55
C ARG A 38 27.11 1.12 -5.10
N ARG A 39 26.56 2.33 -5.02
CA ARG A 39 27.34 3.54 -5.31
C ARG A 39 28.51 3.62 -4.34
N SER A 40 29.70 3.89 -4.85
CA SER A 40 30.89 4.07 -4.02
C SER A 40 31.05 5.55 -3.64
N HIS A 41 31.67 5.78 -2.47
CA HIS A 41 32.13 7.10 -2.04
C HIS A 41 33.65 7.26 -2.21
N GLN A 42 34.33 6.23 -2.73
CA GLN A 42 35.77 6.29 -2.99
C GLN A 42 36.04 7.19 -4.21
N PRO A 43 37.11 7.99 -4.19
CA PRO A 43 37.54 8.73 -5.37
C PRO A 43 37.76 7.81 -6.56
N ASN A 44 37.35 8.22 -7.75
CA ASN A 44 37.51 7.48 -9.01
C ASN A 44 36.83 6.08 -9.05
N VAL A 45 35.85 5.82 -8.20
CA VAL A 45 35.03 4.61 -8.25
C VAL A 45 33.57 5.02 -8.21
N ASP A 46 32.80 4.61 -9.21
CA ASP A 46 31.37 4.93 -9.27
C ASP A 46 30.54 3.89 -8.51
N TYR A 47 30.87 2.61 -8.71
CA TYR A 47 30.16 1.48 -8.12
C TYR A 47 31.10 0.44 -7.54
N GLN A 48 30.60 -0.29 -6.54
CA GLN A 48 31.33 -1.38 -5.89
C GLN A 48 30.39 -2.55 -5.58
N THR A 49 30.89 -3.79 -5.68
CA THR A 49 30.18 -4.99 -5.21
C THR A 49 31.09 -5.88 -4.35
N SER A 50 30.48 -6.60 -3.41
CA SER A 50 31.13 -7.62 -2.58
C SER A 50 30.85 -9.05 -3.06
N ALA A 51 30.37 -9.24 -4.29
CA ALA A 51 29.85 -10.51 -4.80
C ALA A 51 30.80 -11.70 -4.59
N VAL A 52 32.10 -11.50 -4.83
CA VAL A 52 33.13 -12.55 -4.70
C VAL A 52 33.27 -13.03 -3.26
N MET A 53 33.07 -12.14 -2.28
CA MET A 53 33.13 -12.49 -0.86
C MET A 53 31.97 -13.40 -0.45
N SER A 54 30.86 -13.36 -1.18
CA SER A 54 29.69 -14.20 -0.93
C SER A 54 29.84 -15.63 -1.46
N LEU A 55 30.92 -15.93 -2.22
CA LEU A 55 31.17 -17.26 -2.79
C LEU A 55 31.76 -18.27 -1.78
N GLY A 56 32.04 -17.86 -0.55
CA GLY A 56 32.58 -18.76 0.48
C GLY A 56 34.01 -19.25 0.22
N LEU A 57 34.78 -18.53 -0.60
CA LEU A 57 36.15 -18.89 -0.96
C LEU A 57 37.13 -18.78 0.21
N PRO A 58 38.23 -19.56 0.23
CA PRO A 58 39.32 -19.39 1.21
C PRO A 58 39.87 -17.95 1.20
N LYS A 59 40.11 -17.37 2.38
CA LYS A 59 40.49 -15.95 2.54
C LYS A 59 41.68 -15.50 1.67
N ASN A 60 42.67 -16.38 1.47
CA ASN A 60 43.86 -16.12 0.64
C ASN A 60 43.58 -16.09 -0.88
N THR A 61 42.42 -16.60 -1.32
CA THR A 61 42.02 -16.68 -2.73
C THR A 61 40.95 -15.67 -3.14
N VAL A 62 40.26 -15.06 -2.16
CA VAL A 62 39.18 -14.08 -2.43
C VAL A 62 39.69 -12.91 -3.27
N LEU A 63 40.83 -12.33 -2.91
CA LEU A 63 41.36 -11.16 -3.60
C LEU A 63 41.80 -11.48 -5.03
N SER A 64 42.51 -12.60 -5.25
CA SER A 64 42.93 -13.01 -6.60
C SER A 64 41.74 -13.35 -7.49
N THR A 65 40.70 -13.97 -6.92
CA THR A 65 39.44 -14.21 -7.63
C THR A 65 38.76 -12.90 -7.99
N ALA A 66 38.68 -11.94 -7.06
CA ALA A 66 38.11 -10.62 -7.33
C ALA A 66 38.89 -9.86 -8.41
N GLN A 67 40.22 -9.99 -8.45
CA GLN A 67 41.05 -9.40 -9.51
C GLN A 67 40.72 -10.00 -10.87
N SER A 68 40.64 -11.33 -10.97
CA SER A 68 40.29 -12.02 -12.23
C SER A 68 38.88 -11.67 -12.71
N VAL A 69 37.90 -11.66 -11.80
CA VAL A 69 36.51 -11.28 -12.11
C VAL A 69 36.46 -9.81 -12.55
N ALA A 70 37.10 -8.89 -11.82
CA ALA A 70 37.12 -7.47 -12.17
C ALA A 70 37.75 -7.22 -13.54
N GLN A 71 38.89 -7.85 -13.82
CA GLN A 71 39.57 -7.73 -15.12
C GLN A 71 38.66 -8.22 -16.26
N THR A 72 38.16 -9.46 -16.14
CA THR A 72 37.26 -10.06 -17.14
C THR A 72 36.02 -9.18 -17.36
N TYR A 73 35.43 -8.70 -16.28
CA TYR A 73 34.25 -7.86 -16.32
C TYR A 73 34.51 -6.52 -17.03
N GLY A 74 35.64 -5.86 -16.74
CA GLY A 74 36.03 -4.62 -17.40
C GLY A 74 36.30 -4.80 -18.90
N GLU A 75 36.96 -5.88 -19.29
CA GLU A 75 37.29 -6.19 -20.70
C GLU A 75 36.03 -6.52 -21.53
N GLN A 76 35.02 -7.13 -20.92
CA GLN A 76 33.78 -7.52 -21.61
C GLN A 76 32.80 -6.36 -21.88
N HIS A 77 32.97 -5.20 -21.22
CA HIS A 77 31.96 -4.14 -21.21
C HIS A 77 32.55 -2.79 -21.66
N GLU A 78 32.30 -2.41 -22.91
CA GLU A 78 32.85 -1.18 -23.53
C GLU A 78 32.52 0.14 -22.80
N TRP A 79 31.51 0.16 -21.94
CA TRP A 79 31.03 1.34 -21.19
C TRP A 79 31.69 1.48 -19.81
N ILE A 80 32.55 0.53 -19.43
CA ILE A 80 33.37 0.57 -18.22
C ILE A 80 34.72 1.19 -18.58
N ALA A 81 35.13 2.20 -17.82
CA ALA A 81 36.46 2.81 -17.97
C ALA A 81 37.53 1.94 -17.30
N SER A 82 37.22 1.43 -16.12
CA SER A 82 38.08 0.47 -15.42
C SER A 82 37.28 -0.35 -14.41
N ALA A 83 37.74 -1.57 -14.18
CA ALA A 83 37.30 -2.42 -13.10
C ALA A 83 38.52 -2.93 -12.34
N SER A 84 38.49 -2.87 -11.02
CA SER A 84 39.62 -3.25 -10.16
C SER A 84 39.16 -3.94 -8.90
N ALA A 85 40.03 -4.72 -8.27
CA ALA A 85 39.73 -5.35 -7.00
C ALA A 85 40.35 -4.57 -5.83
N ALA A 86 39.64 -4.51 -4.71
CA ALA A 86 40.12 -3.93 -3.46
C ALA A 86 39.96 -4.94 -2.30
N LYS A 87 40.88 -4.89 -1.32
CA LYS A 87 40.79 -5.76 -0.13
C LYS A 87 39.46 -5.52 0.62
N PRO A 88 38.82 -6.58 1.17
CA PRO A 88 39.26 -7.98 1.15
C PRO A 88 38.85 -8.77 -0.11
N GLY A 89 38.04 -8.20 -1.00
CA GLY A 89 37.49 -8.89 -2.18
C GLY A 89 36.41 -8.10 -2.91
N PHE A 90 36.43 -6.78 -2.80
CA PHE A 90 35.48 -5.91 -3.50
C PHE A 90 35.87 -5.79 -4.96
N ILE A 91 34.88 -5.69 -5.84
CA ILE A 91 35.05 -5.27 -7.23
C ILE A 91 34.58 -3.83 -7.34
N ASN A 92 35.50 -2.93 -7.70
CA ASN A 92 35.28 -1.53 -7.97
C ASN A 92 35.10 -1.33 -9.48
N VAL A 93 34.16 -0.48 -9.87
CA VAL A 93 33.87 -0.14 -11.26
C VAL A 93 33.81 1.38 -11.42
N LYS A 94 34.56 1.88 -12.40
CA LYS A 94 34.46 3.24 -12.92
C LYS A 94 33.84 3.20 -14.32
N LEU A 95 32.83 4.02 -14.55
CA LEU A 95 32.17 4.18 -15.84
C LEU A 95 32.98 5.14 -16.73
N LYS A 96 32.80 5.06 -18.05
CA LYS A 96 33.38 6.06 -18.94
C LYS A 96 32.60 7.38 -18.91
N ASP A 97 33.35 8.48 -18.95
CA ASP A 97 32.77 9.84 -18.91
C ASP A 97 31.91 10.13 -20.14
N ASP A 98 32.32 9.65 -21.32
CA ASP A 98 31.55 9.77 -22.57
C ASP A 98 30.22 9.02 -22.48
N TRP A 99 30.23 7.81 -21.91
CA TRP A 99 29.02 7.03 -21.68
C TRP A 99 28.05 7.72 -20.71
N ILE A 100 28.57 8.30 -19.62
CA ILE A 100 27.75 9.09 -18.68
C ILE A 100 27.15 10.31 -19.39
N ALA A 101 27.95 11.03 -20.19
CA ALA A 101 27.50 12.21 -20.92
C ALA A 101 26.40 11.86 -21.93
N GLU A 102 26.60 10.82 -22.75
CA GLU A 102 25.61 10.30 -23.68
C GLU A 102 24.30 9.94 -22.98
N HIS A 103 24.39 9.25 -21.84
CA HIS A 103 23.21 8.86 -21.07
C HIS A 103 22.49 10.08 -20.52
N THR A 104 23.22 11.07 -19.99
CA THR A 104 22.65 12.32 -19.47
C THR A 104 21.91 13.10 -20.55
N VAL A 105 22.49 13.22 -21.75
CA VAL A 105 21.82 13.84 -22.90
C VAL A 105 20.59 13.05 -23.30
N HIS A 106 20.65 11.72 -23.28
CA HIS A 106 19.47 10.88 -23.54
C HIS A 106 18.34 11.16 -22.54
N VAL A 107 18.62 11.19 -21.23
CA VAL A 107 17.61 11.51 -20.20
C VAL A 107 17.05 12.92 -20.41
N ALA A 108 17.92 13.90 -20.66
CA ALA A 108 17.49 15.29 -20.86
C ALA A 108 16.61 15.48 -22.09
N THR A 109 16.83 14.72 -23.16
CA THR A 109 16.10 14.84 -24.43
C THR A 109 14.90 13.92 -24.57
N ARG A 110 14.90 12.75 -23.90
CA ARG A 110 13.84 11.72 -24.00
C ARG A 110 13.05 11.53 -22.71
N GLY A 111 13.43 12.24 -21.64
CA GLY A 111 12.91 12.04 -20.30
C GLY A 111 13.46 10.77 -19.63
N VAL A 112 13.14 10.60 -18.34
CA VAL A 112 13.45 9.37 -17.60
C VAL A 112 12.54 8.26 -18.11
N GLN A 113 13.13 7.19 -18.64
CA GLN A 113 12.37 6.03 -19.09
C GLN A 113 12.56 4.87 -18.09
N PRO A 114 11.49 4.17 -17.71
CA PRO A 114 11.60 3.00 -16.84
C PRO A 114 12.29 1.85 -17.59
N ARG A 115 12.90 0.93 -16.83
CA ARG A 115 13.15 -0.40 -17.38
C ARG A 115 11.80 -1.07 -17.60
N ARG A 116 11.43 -1.32 -18.85
CA ARG A 116 10.26 -2.15 -19.15
C ARG A 116 10.57 -3.59 -18.76
N GLN A 117 9.61 -4.23 -18.10
CA GLN A 117 9.73 -5.65 -17.77
C GLN A 117 9.58 -6.50 -19.04
N ASP A 118 10.42 -7.53 -19.16
CA ASP A 118 10.29 -8.51 -20.25
C ASP A 118 8.99 -9.30 -20.15
N ARG A 119 8.45 -9.43 -18.93
CA ARG A 119 7.15 -10.04 -18.63
C ARG A 119 6.35 -9.10 -17.72
N PRO A 120 5.52 -8.22 -18.28
CA PRO A 120 4.55 -7.45 -17.50
C PRO A 120 3.64 -8.39 -16.69
N GLU A 121 3.39 -8.02 -15.44
CA GLU A 121 2.49 -8.74 -14.52
C GLU A 121 1.15 -8.00 -14.43
N ASN A 122 0.06 -8.74 -14.23
CA ASN A 122 -1.20 -8.19 -13.73
C ASN A 122 -1.11 -8.09 -12.21
N VAL A 123 -1.06 -6.86 -11.68
CA VAL A 123 -0.90 -6.60 -10.25
C VAL A 123 -2.15 -5.95 -9.70
N LEU A 124 -2.69 -6.48 -8.60
CA LEU A 124 -3.70 -5.78 -7.80
C LEU A 124 -3.05 -5.20 -6.56
N VAL A 125 -3.28 -3.91 -6.32
CA VAL A 125 -2.87 -3.22 -5.09
C VAL A 125 -4.15 -2.84 -4.35
N ASP A 126 -4.33 -3.42 -3.16
CA ASP A 126 -5.46 -3.17 -2.26
C ASP A 126 -5.05 -2.15 -1.20
N PHE A 127 -5.65 -0.97 -1.22
CA PHE A 127 -5.25 0.13 -0.35
C PHE A 127 -6.36 1.17 -0.15
N ALA A 128 -6.09 2.11 0.76
CA ALA A 128 -7.02 3.08 1.34
C ALA A 128 -8.13 2.43 2.19
N SER A 129 -8.89 1.51 1.59
CA SER A 129 -9.88 0.59 2.16
C SER A 129 -10.56 1.06 3.46
N PRO A 130 -11.20 2.25 3.49
CA PRO A 130 -11.87 2.74 4.68
C PRO A 130 -13.16 1.98 4.97
N ASN A 131 -13.61 2.07 6.23
CA ASN A 131 -14.96 1.67 6.59
C ASN A 131 -15.96 2.74 6.17
N MET A 132 -17.07 2.32 5.55
CA MET A 132 -18.18 3.21 5.21
C MET A 132 -18.85 3.75 6.48
N GLY A 133 -19.38 4.97 6.41
CA GLY A 133 -20.00 5.65 7.55
C GLY A 133 -19.02 6.32 8.50
N LYS A 134 -17.73 6.38 8.17
CA LYS A 134 -16.69 7.05 8.96
C LYS A 134 -15.89 8.03 8.14
N GLU A 135 -15.51 9.12 8.79
CA GLU A 135 -14.53 10.05 8.24
C GLU A 135 -13.14 9.41 8.17
N LEU A 136 -12.38 9.77 7.14
CA LEU A 136 -11.01 9.31 7.02
C LEU A 136 -10.15 9.96 8.10
N HIS A 137 -9.45 9.15 8.88
CA HIS A 137 -8.38 9.60 9.77
C HIS A 137 -6.98 9.34 9.15
N VAL A 138 -5.94 9.77 9.85
CA VAL A 138 -4.53 9.68 9.41
C VAL A 138 -4.03 8.26 9.15
N GLY A 139 -4.60 7.23 9.78
CA GLY A 139 -4.33 5.83 9.39
C GLY A 139 -4.65 5.52 7.93
N HIS A 140 -5.73 6.10 7.38
CA HIS A 140 -6.09 5.92 5.97
C HIS A 140 -5.19 6.74 5.04
N LEU A 141 -4.61 7.85 5.51
CA LEU A 141 -3.59 8.60 4.75
C LEU A 141 -2.42 7.68 4.40
N ARG A 142 -1.88 6.94 5.37
CA ARG A 142 -0.74 6.03 5.15
C ARG A 142 -1.02 5.04 4.03
N SER A 143 -2.11 4.28 4.17
CA SER A 143 -2.52 3.29 3.16
C SER A 143 -2.76 3.94 1.79
N SER A 144 -3.49 5.07 1.76
CA SER A 144 -3.81 5.79 0.53
C SER A 144 -2.57 6.23 -0.24
N VAL A 145 -1.62 6.87 0.45
CA VAL A 145 -0.41 7.44 -0.16
C VAL A 145 0.59 6.34 -0.54
N LEU A 146 0.78 5.34 0.33
CA LEU A 146 1.69 4.22 0.05
C LEU A 146 1.18 3.37 -1.11
N GLY A 147 -0.09 2.98 -1.10
CA GLY A 147 -0.68 2.15 -2.15
C GLY A 147 -0.72 2.85 -3.51
N ASP A 148 -1.05 4.14 -3.54
CA ASP A 148 -0.99 4.93 -4.78
C ASP A 148 0.45 5.03 -5.30
N THR A 149 1.43 5.23 -4.42
CA THR A 149 2.85 5.32 -4.80
C THR A 149 3.41 3.99 -5.31
N ILE A 150 3.07 2.86 -4.65
CA ILE A 150 3.39 1.52 -5.13
C ILE A 150 2.78 1.28 -6.51
N SER A 151 1.52 1.66 -6.69
CA SER A 151 0.82 1.52 -7.98
C SER A 151 1.51 2.34 -9.07
N ASN A 152 1.84 3.61 -8.80
CA ASN A 152 2.53 4.48 -9.75
C ASN A 152 3.92 3.93 -10.14
N LEU A 153 4.66 3.35 -9.19
CA LEU A 153 5.96 2.73 -9.47
C LEU A 153 5.81 1.50 -10.39
N LEU A 154 4.85 0.62 -10.10
CA LEU A 154 4.60 -0.59 -10.89
C LEU A 154 4.10 -0.25 -12.30
N GLU A 155 3.19 0.72 -12.44
CA GLU A 155 2.75 1.22 -13.73
C GLU A 155 3.90 1.86 -14.51
N PHE A 156 4.74 2.66 -13.83
CA PHE A 156 5.94 3.21 -14.44
C PHE A 156 6.83 2.07 -14.96
N GLN A 157 7.00 0.97 -14.21
CA GLN A 157 7.74 -0.21 -14.69
C GLN A 157 7.05 -1.00 -15.83
N GLY A 158 5.82 -0.65 -16.20
CA GLY A 158 5.07 -1.24 -17.31
C GLY A 158 4.15 -2.40 -16.92
N HIS A 159 3.88 -2.60 -15.62
CA HIS A 159 2.89 -3.57 -15.16
C HIS A 159 1.45 -3.07 -15.40
N ALA A 160 0.50 -3.99 -15.53
CA ALA A 160 -0.93 -3.67 -15.55
C ALA A 160 -1.44 -3.67 -14.11
N VAL A 161 -1.80 -2.49 -13.57
CA VAL A 161 -2.14 -2.33 -12.15
C VAL A 161 -3.63 -2.05 -11.95
N SER A 162 -4.28 -2.90 -11.17
CA SER A 162 -5.62 -2.66 -10.63
C SER A 162 -5.53 -2.05 -9.24
N ARG A 163 -5.96 -0.80 -9.11
CA ARG A 163 -5.95 -0.04 -7.84
C ARG A 163 -7.29 -0.19 -7.13
N ILE A 164 -7.35 -1.03 -6.10
CA ILE A 164 -8.62 -1.40 -5.45
C ILE A 164 -8.68 -0.86 -4.02
N SER A 165 -9.82 -0.29 -3.65
CA SER A 165 -10.18 0.01 -2.28
C SER A 165 -11.21 -1.00 -1.81
N HIS A 166 -10.77 -1.94 -0.98
CA HIS A 166 -11.62 -2.96 -0.38
C HIS A 166 -12.35 -2.40 0.84
N VAL A 167 -13.31 -1.51 0.58
CA VAL A 167 -14.02 -0.76 1.61
C VAL A 167 -14.84 -1.68 2.53
N GLY A 168 -14.88 -1.33 3.81
CA GLY A 168 -15.74 -1.96 4.80
C GLY A 168 -17.16 -1.42 4.68
N ASP A 169 -17.90 -1.91 3.69
CA ASP A 169 -19.31 -1.59 3.42
C ASP A 169 -20.27 -2.67 3.96
N LEU A 170 -19.74 -3.66 4.68
CA LEU A 170 -20.49 -4.76 5.26
C LEU A 170 -20.05 -4.97 6.72
N GLY A 171 -21.01 -5.09 7.64
CA GLY A 171 -20.73 -5.50 9.01
C GLY A 171 -21.21 -4.53 10.09
N ALA A 172 -20.73 -4.76 11.31
CA ALA A 172 -21.29 -4.14 12.52
C ALA A 172 -21.17 -2.61 12.54
N ALA A 173 -20.14 -2.03 11.92
CA ALA A 173 -19.93 -0.59 11.95
C ALA A 173 -21.03 0.17 11.20
N ILE A 174 -21.29 -0.22 9.94
CA ILE A 174 -22.35 0.38 9.12
C ILE A 174 -23.73 0.06 9.68
N ALA A 175 -23.95 -1.16 10.19
CA ALA A 175 -25.20 -1.53 10.84
C ALA A 175 -25.49 -0.69 12.09
N THR A 176 -24.48 -0.46 12.94
CA THR A 176 -24.59 0.40 14.13
C THR A 176 -25.03 1.81 13.76
N LEU A 177 -24.42 2.37 12.71
CA LEU A 177 -24.79 3.67 12.19
C LEU A 177 -26.23 3.68 11.70
N ILE A 178 -26.63 2.72 10.85
CA ILE A 178 -27.97 2.68 10.26
C ILE A 178 -29.04 2.58 11.35
N VAL A 179 -28.86 1.67 12.33
CA VAL A 179 -29.81 1.53 13.44
C VAL A 179 -29.93 2.84 14.22
N GLN A 180 -28.81 3.51 14.51
CA GLN A 180 -28.87 4.80 15.20
C GLN A 180 -29.48 5.92 14.35
N ALA A 181 -29.21 5.97 13.04
CA ALA A 181 -29.77 6.96 12.13
C ALA A 181 -31.31 6.86 12.07
N LEU A 182 -31.85 5.64 12.14
CA LEU A 182 -33.28 5.37 12.12
C LEU A 182 -33.97 5.58 13.49
N ASP A 183 -33.22 5.68 14.59
CA ASP A 183 -33.74 5.94 15.93
C ASP A 183 -33.97 7.45 16.15
N ILE A 184 -35.02 7.98 15.52
CA ILE A 184 -35.38 9.40 15.56
C ILE A 184 -35.60 9.91 17.00
N GLN A 185 -36.12 9.05 17.89
CA GLN A 185 -36.41 9.42 19.28
C GLN A 185 -35.13 9.60 20.11
N ASP A 186 -34.20 8.65 20.02
CA ASP A 186 -32.89 8.78 20.67
C ASP A 186 -32.11 9.97 20.09
N ASN A 187 -32.13 10.14 18.76
CA ASN A 187 -31.47 11.27 18.09
C ASN A 187 -32.03 12.61 18.57
N ALA A 188 -33.35 12.76 18.70
CA ALA A 188 -33.96 13.97 19.23
C ALA A 188 -33.55 14.26 20.67
N THR A 189 -33.49 13.23 21.52
CA THR A 189 -33.10 13.34 22.93
C THR A 189 -31.66 13.81 23.10
N HIS A 190 -30.78 13.44 22.17
CA HIS A 190 -29.35 13.74 22.21
C HIS A 190 -28.91 14.89 21.30
N GLY A 191 -29.87 15.63 20.72
CA GLY A 191 -29.57 16.77 19.84
C GLY A 191 -28.88 16.39 18.53
N LEU A 192 -29.04 15.15 18.09
CA LEU A 192 -28.49 14.66 16.83
C LEU A 192 -29.46 14.93 15.66
N PRO A 193 -28.95 14.99 14.41
CA PRO A 193 -29.80 15.08 13.24
C PRO A 193 -30.84 13.95 13.20
N ARG A 194 -32.06 14.31 12.79
CA ARG A 194 -33.26 13.45 12.81
C ARG A 194 -33.69 12.98 11.43
N THR A 195 -33.08 13.55 10.39
CA THR A 195 -33.38 13.24 8.99
C THR A 195 -32.23 12.45 8.42
N PHE A 196 -32.55 11.34 7.75
CA PHE A 196 -31.60 10.51 7.03
C PHE A 196 -32.00 10.44 5.57
N ASP A 197 -31.53 11.43 4.81
CA ASP A 197 -31.80 11.62 3.37
C ASP A 197 -30.53 12.10 2.62
N GLU A 198 -30.66 12.52 1.36
CA GLU A 198 -29.52 12.96 0.54
C GLU A 198 -28.81 14.23 1.06
N THR A 199 -29.40 14.97 2.01
CA THR A 199 -28.76 16.14 2.63
C THR A 199 -27.80 15.76 3.77
N THR A 200 -27.81 14.50 4.18
CA THR A 200 -26.96 13.97 5.25
C THR A 200 -25.48 14.09 4.90
N THR A 201 -24.68 14.59 5.87
CA THR A 201 -23.23 14.75 5.70
C THR A 201 -22.45 13.58 6.30
N VAL A 202 -21.21 13.38 5.86
CA VAL A 202 -20.31 12.37 6.47
C VAL A 202 -20.04 12.64 7.96
N SER A 203 -20.06 13.92 8.38
CA SER A 203 -19.95 14.28 9.80
C SER A 203 -21.17 13.79 10.59
N THR A 204 -22.37 13.93 10.03
CA THR A 204 -23.61 13.39 10.61
C THR A 204 -23.54 11.87 10.76
N LEU A 205 -23.05 11.16 9.74
CA LEU A 205 -22.80 9.71 9.80
C LEU A 205 -21.87 9.35 10.97
N GLY A 206 -20.78 10.11 11.14
CA GLY A 206 -19.83 9.94 12.25
C GLY A 206 -20.48 10.15 13.62
N GLN A 207 -21.36 11.15 13.76
CA GLN A 207 -22.09 11.41 15.01
C GLN A 207 -23.03 10.26 15.39
N TRP A 208 -23.82 9.75 14.43
CA TRP A 208 -24.67 8.58 14.65
C TRP A 208 -23.85 7.33 15.00
N TYR A 209 -22.72 7.12 14.31
CA TYR A 209 -21.85 5.99 14.63
C TYR A 209 -21.31 6.05 16.07
N GLU A 210 -20.79 7.19 16.52
CA GLU A 210 -20.27 7.32 17.89
C GLU A 210 -21.37 7.18 18.94
N ARG A 211 -22.58 7.69 18.68
CA ARG A 211 -23.74 7.46 19.55
C ARG A 211 -24.12 5.99 19.63
N GLY A 212 -24.25 5.31 18.49
CA GLY A 212 -24.56 3.88 18.46
C GLY A 212 -23.49 3.03 19.16
N LYS A 213 -22.21 3.37 18.98
CA LYS A 213 -21.10 2.72 19.67
C LYS A 213 -21.16 2.90 21.19
N HIS A 214 -21.55 4.08 21.68
CA HIS A 214 -21.78 4.31 23.11
C HIS A 214 -22.90 3.39 23.65
N ARG A 215 -24.00 3.23 22.91
CA ARG A 215 -25.10 2.34 23.31
C ARG A 215 -24.68 0.87 23.37
N LEU A 216 -23.91 0.41 22.39
CA LEU A 216 -23.31 -0.94 22.41
C LEU A 216 -22.40 -1.17 23.62
N GLY A 217 -21.64 -0.15 24.04
CA GLY A 217 -20.80 -0.21 25.24
C GLY A 217 -21.55 -0.14 26.57
N SER A 218 -22.81 0.32 26.54
CA SER A 218 -23.66 0.54 27.72
C SER A 218 -24.61 -0.62 28.01
N SER A 219 -24.39 -1.79 27.41
CA SER A 219 -25.24 -2.99 27.53
C SER A 219 -26.70 -2.80 27.08
N ASP A 220 -26.97 -1.90 26.12
CA ASP A 220 -28.28 -1.76 25.48
C ASP A 220 -28.59 -3.02 24.63
N VAL A 221 -29.28 -3.99 25.24
CA VAL A 221 -29.56 -5.30 24.64
C VAL A 221 -30.46 -5.17 23.42
N ALA A 222 -31.46 -4.28 23.46
CA ALA A 222 -32.39 -4.08 22.35
C ALA A 222 -31.67 -3.47 21.14
N PHE A 223 -30.83 -2.45 21.37
CA PHE A 223 -30.01 -1.87 20.31
C PHE A 223 -29.02 -2.88 19.73
N LYS A 224 -28.35 -3.66 20.59
CA LYS A 224 -27.43 -4.72 20.14
C LYS A 224 -28.14 -5.74 19.24
N ALA A 225 -29.34 -6.17 19.61
CA ALA A 225 -30.14 -7.10 18.82
C ALA A 225 -30.53 -6.50 17.46
N ALA A 226 -30.94 -5.23 17.43
CA ALA A 226 -31.25 -4.52 16.18
C ALA A 226 -30.01 -4.38 15.26
N VAL A 227 -28.83 -4.12 15.84
CA VAL A 227 -27.57 -4.10 15.09
C VAL A 227 -27.25 -5.47 14.51
N ASP A 228 -27.39 -6.54 15.28
CA ASP A 228 -27.13 -7.90 14.79
C ASP A 228 -28.11 -8.32 13.69
N GLU A 229 -29.40 -7.98 13.84
CA GLU A 229 -30.41 -8.17 12.79
C GLU A 229 -30.03 -7.42 11.51
N THR A 230 -29.60 -6.17 11.64
CA THR A 230 -29.18 -5.34 10.51
C THR A 230 -27.94 -5.92 9.82
N VAL A 231 -26.94 -6.40 10.56
CA VAL A 231 -25.76 -7.08 9.98
C VAL A 231 -26.18 -8.30 9.16
N LEU A 232 -27.02 -9.17 9.72
CA LEU A 232 -27.50 -10.36 9.02
C LEU A 232 -28.35 -9.99 7.81
N GLY A 233 -29.20 -8.96 7.92
CA GLY A 233 -30.02 -8.46 6.82
C GLY A 233 -29.16 -7.94 5.66
N LEU A 234 -28.10 -7.17 5.96
CA LEU A 234 -27.14 -6.72 4.95
C LEU A 234 -26.40 -7.91 4.29
N GLN A 235 -25.95 -8.89 5.07
CA GLN A 235 -25.30 -10.10 4.54
C GLN A 235 -26.23 -10.94 3.65
N ARG A 236 -27.55 -10.89 3.90
CA ARG A 236 -28.58 -11.58 3.11
C ARG A 236 -29.11 -10.74 1.94
N GLN A 237 -28.61 -9.52 1.77
CA GLN A 237 -29.10 -8.58 0.75
C GLN A 237 -30.62 -8.32 0.87
N ASP A 238 -31.12 -8.21 2.10
CA ASP A 238 -32.53 -7.95 2.39
C ASP A 238 -32.94 -6.54 1.87
N PRO A 239 -33.99 -6.43 1.01
CA PRO A 239 -34.47 -5.15 0.50
C PRO A 239 -34.79 -4.12 1.59
N LYS A 240 -35.14 -4.56 2.81
CA LYS A 240 -35.37 -3.69 3.98
C LYS A 240 -34.20 -2.73 4.25
N TRP A 241 -32.97 -3.20 4.05
CA TRP A 241 -31.75 -2.46 4.40
C TRP A 241 -31.06 -1.82 3.21
N GLN A 242 -31.51 -2.10 1.99
CA GLN A 242 -30.86 -1.66 0.76
C GLN A 242 -30.75 -0.13 0.69
N HIS A 243 -31.85 0.60 0.84
CA HIS A 243 -31.83 2.06 0.73
C HIS A 243 -30.98 2.74 1.82
N PRO A 244 -31.13 2.43 3.13
CA PRO A 244 -30.23 2.95 4.17
C PRO A 244 -28.75 2.67 3.92
N TRP A 245 -28.43 1.48 3.41
CA TRP A 245 -27.07 1.08 3.07
C TRP A 245 -26.51 1.88 1.89
N GLU A 246 -27.24 1.94 0.77
CA GLU A 246 -26.86 2.69 -0.44
C GLU A 246 -26.64 4.17 -0.12
N LEU A 247 -27.53 4.78 0.67
CA LEU A 247 -27.42 6.17 1.08
C LEU A 247 -26.14 6.39 1.92
N THR A 248 -25.89 5.56 2.95
CA THR A 248 -24.67 5.65 3.77
C THR A 248 -23.41 5.54 2.92
N CYS A 249 -23.35 4.54 2.03
CA CYS A 249 -22.22 4.30 1.15
C CYS A 249 -22.01 5.46 0.17
N SER A 250 -23.07 6.03 -0.40
CA SER A 250 -22.98 7.14 -1.36
C SER A 250 -22.41 8.41 -0.72
N ILE A 251 -22.87 8.77 0.48
CA ILE A 251 -22.38 9.93 1.25
C ILE A 251 -20.90 9.74 1.62
N SER A 252 -20.55 8.55 2.11
CA SER A 252 -19.18 8.21 2.49
C SER A 252 -18.23 8.28 1.29
N ARG A 253 -18.63 7.67 0.16
CA ARG A 253 -17.88 7.65 -1.08
C ARG A 253 -17.62 9.05 -1.62
N ALA A 254 -18.63 9.93 -1.61
CA ALA A 254 -18.48 11.31 -2.06
C ALA A 254 -17.45 12.08 -1.19
N ALA A 255 -17.51 11.91 0.13
CA ALA A 255 -16.56 12.53 1.06
C ALA A 255 -15.13 11.99 0.89
N HIS A 256 -14.98 10.66 0.75
CA HIS A 256 -13.66 10.03 0.53
C HIS A 256 -13.06 10.46 -0.81
N GLN A 257 -13.86 10.54 -1.87
CA GLN A 257 -13.41 10.95 -3.20
C GLN A 257 -12.82 12.36 -3.22
N SER A 258 -13.41 13.30 -2.49
CA SER A 258 -12.86 14.66 -2.35
C SER A 258 -11.45 14.65 -1.74
N LEU A 259 -11.23 13.83 -0.70
CA LEU A 259 -9.91 13.69 -0.07
C LEU A 259 -8.91 12.97 -0.99
N TYR A 260 -9.33 11.96 -1.75
CA TYR A 260 -8.49 11.30 -2.73
C TYR A 260 -8.06 12.26 -3.85
N GLN A 261 -8.95 13.14 -4.32
CA GLN A 261 -8.61 14.18 -5.30
C GLN A 261 -7.55 15.15 -4.77
N ARG A 262 -7.71 15.64 -3.54
CA ARG A 262 -6.71 16.50 -2.87
C ARG A 262 -5.34 15.85 -2.79
N LEU A 263 -5.29 14.60 -2.34
CA LEU A 263 -4.05 13.83 -2.20
C LEU A 263 -3.52 13.26 -3.53
N ARG A 264 -4.24 13.47 -4.64
CA ARG A 264 -3.95 12.89 -5.96
C ARG A 264 -3.84 11.37 -5.93
N VAL A 265 -4.70 10.73 -5.16
CA VAL A 265 -4.82 9.28 -5.05
C VAL A 265 -5.83 8.78 -6.07
N LYS A 266 -5.44 7.78 -6.87
CA LYS A 266 -6.34 7.10 -7.78
C LYS A 266 -6.71 5.75 -7.20
N VAL A 267 -7.99 5.46 -6.97
CA VAL A 267 -8.41 4.15 -6.48
C VAL A 267 -9.84 3.87 -6.92
N HIS A 268 -10.16 2.59 -7.13
CA HIS A 268 -11.50 2.14 -7.47
C HIS A 268 -12.08 1.35 -6.31
N GLU A 269 -13.29 1.72 -5.90
CA GLU A 269 -14.00 1.03 -4.83
C GLU A 269 -14.43 -0.37 -5.27
N ARG A 270 -14.19 -1.35 -4.40
CA ARG A 270 -14.74 -2.70 -4.50
C ARG A 270 -14.86 -3.31 -3.11
N GLY A 271 -15.97 -2.97 -2.44
CA GLY A 271 -16.22 -3.32 -1.04
C GLY A 271 -16.45 -4.80 -0.77
N GLU A 272 -16.49 -5.14 0.51
CA GLU A 272 -16.82 -6.48 1.01
C GLU A 272 -18.14 -7.01 0.47
N ALA A 273 -19.16 -6.14 0.36
CA ALA A 273 -20.49 -6.52 -0.11
C ALA A 273 -20.47 -7.13 -1.54
N THR A 274 -19.49 -6.75 -2.36
CA THR A 274 -19.34 -7.26 -3.74
C THR A 274 -18.97 -8.74 -3.83
N TYR A 275 -18.50 -9.35 -2.74
CA TYR A 275 -18.06 -10.75 -2.71
C TYR A 275 -19.05 -11.68 -1.98
N ILE A 276 -20.14 -11.15 -1.40
CA ILE A 276 -21.10 -11.92 -0.59
C ILE A 276 -21.64 -13.14 -1.35
N SER A 277 -22.07 -12.95 -2.59
CA SER A 277 -22.67 -14.01 -3.41
C SER A 277 -21.71 -15.16 -3.69
N MET A 278 -20.40 -14.93 -3.58
CA MET A 278 -19.34 -15.92 -3.83
C MET A 278 -19.03 -16.75 -2.59
N ILE A 279 -19.37 -16.27 -1.39
CA ILE A 279 -19.01 -16.91 -0.12
C ILE A 279 -19.42 -18.39 -0.06
N PRO A 280 -20.67 -18.79 -0.39
CA PRO A 280 -21.05 -20.21 -0.34
C PRO A 280 -20.16 -21.11 -1.21
N THR A 281 -19.79 -20.62 -2.40
CA THR A 281 -18.90 -21.33 -3.33
C THR A 281 -17.49 -21.46 -2.74
N VAL A 282 -16.94 -20.37 -2.20
CA VAL A 282 -15.60 -20.38 -1.61
C VAL A 282 -15.54 -21.27 -0.37
N LEU A 283 -16.54 -21.22 0.50
CA LEU A 283 -16.64 -22.10 1.67
C LEU A 283 -16.67 -23.58 1.27
N SER A 284 -17.35 -23.93 0.18
CA SER A 284 -17.37 -25.31 -0.31
C SER A 284 -15.97 -25.82 -0.71
N LYS A 285 -15.15 -24.94 -1.30
CA LYS A 285 -13.77 -25.24 -1.72
C LYS A 285 -12.80 -25.33 -0.54
N LEU A 286 -13.13 -24.68 0.57
CA LEU A 286 -12.32 -24.70 1.78
C LEU A 286 -12.62 -25.90 2.71
N ARG A 287 -13.67 -26.69 2.42
CA ARG A 287 -14.08 -27.83 3.27
C ARG A 287 -12.97 -28.84 3.57
N ALA A 288 -12.03 -29.03 2.63
CA ALA A 288 -10.93 -29.98 2.81
C ALA A 288 -9.89 -29.51 3.84
N ILE A 289 -9.84 -28.21 4.15
CA ILE A 289 -8.86 -27.61 5.06
C ILE A 289 -9.49 -26.93 6.28
N ALA A 290 -10.82 -26.90 6.33
CA ALA A 290 -11.58 -26.28 7.41
C ALA A 290 -12.23 -27.36 8.29
N SER A 291 -12.24 -27.12 9.59
CA SER A 291 -12.80 -28.02 10.60
C SER A 291 -13.81 -27.28 11.47
N GLU A 292 -14.87 -27.97 11.88
CA GLU A 292 -15.81 -27.47 12.89
C GLU A 292 -15.15 -27.49 14.27
N SER A 293 -15.25 -26.39 15.01
CA SER A 293 -14.78 -26.25 16.39
C SER A 293 -15.76 -25.39 17.17
N GLN A 294 -16.36 -25.95 18.23
CA GLN A 294 -17.39 -25.29 19.04
C GLN A 294 -18.58 -24.77 18.19
N GLY A 295 -18.94 -25.49 17.12
CA GLY A 295 -20.01 -25.13 16.19
C GLY A 295 -19.64 -24.03 15.18
N ALA A 296 -18.38 -23.60 15.15
CA ALA A 296 -17.89 -22.62 14.19
C ALA A 296 -16.89 -23.25 13.20
N LEU A 297 -16.84 -22.73 11.97
CA LEU A 297 -15.94 -23.23 10.93
C LEU A 297 -14.59 -22.50 11.01
N CYS A 298 -13.51 -23.26 11.18
CA CYS A 298 -12.17 -22.75 11.47
C CYS A 298 -11.11 -23.36 10.54
N ILE A 299 -10.08 -22.58 10.18
CA ILE A 299 -8.87 -23.07 9.49
C ILE A 299 -7.67 -22.94 10.44
N PHE A 300 -7.00 -24.05 10.71
CA PHE A 300 -5.87 -24.14 11.64
C PHE A 300 -4.53 -24.10 10.89
N VAL A 301 -4.09 -22.89 10.52
CA VAL A 301 -2.87 -22.67 9.75
C VAL A 301 -1.60 -23.05 10.52
N ASP A 302 -1.54 -22.74 11.82
CA ASP A 302 -0.35 -22.94 12.66
C ASP A 302 -0.39 -24.25 13.46
N GLY A 303 -1.28 -25.18 13.08
CA GLY A 303 -1.57 -26.40 13.81
C GLY A 303 -2.78 -26.29 14.74
N PRO A 304 -3.27 -27.44 15.25
CA PRO A 304 -4.55 -27.55 15.96
C PRO A 304 -4.58 -26.84 17.32
N ASP A 305 -3.42 -26.69 17.99
CA ASP A 305 -3.31 -26.08 19.32
C ASP A 305 -3.15 -24.54 19.27
N LYS A 306 -3.18 -23.95 18.08
CA LYS A 306 -3.03 -22.50 17.87
C LYS A 306 -4.37 -21.86 17.52
N SER A 307 -4.47 -20.55 17.70
CA SER A 307 -5.67 -19.80 17.36
C SER A 307 -5.99 -19.96 15.86
N PRO A 308 -7.19 -20.44 15.49
CA PRO A 308 -7.55 -20.62 14.10
C PRO A 308 -7.95 -19.30 13.44
N MET A 309 -7.94 -19.30 12.11
CA MET A 309 -8.70 -18.35 11.32
C MET A 309 -10.17 -18.76 11.35
N LEU A 310 -11.02 -17.96 12.01
CA LEU A 310 -12.45 -18.20 12.12
C LEU A 310 -13.16 -17.74 10.83
N VAL A 311 -13.75 -18.69 10.09
CA VAL A 311 -14.32 -18.46 8.75
C VAL A 311 -15.86 -18.37 8.78
N ARG A 312 -16.52 -19.00 9.74
CA ARG A 312 -17.97 -18.87 9.95
C ARG A 312 -18.29 -19.05 11.42
N LYS A 313 -19.12 -18.17 11.97
CA LYS A 313 -19.61 -18.28 13.35
C LYS A 313 -20.65 -19.40 13.51
N GLN A 314 -20.97 -19.74 14.75
CA GLN A 314 -22.02 -20.71 15.10
C GLN A 314 -23.41 -20.29 14.62
N ASP A 315 -23.71 -18.99 14.61
CA ASP A 315 -24.98 -18.42 14.11
C ASP A 315 -25.07 -18.38 12.57
N GLY A 316 -24.06 -18.90 11.87
CA GLY A 316 -23.94 -18.87 10.42
C GLY A 316 -23.44 -17.55 9.84
N GLY A 317 -23.24 -16.52 10.67
CA GLY A 317 -22.74 -15.22 10.26
C GLY A 317 -21.29 -15.26 9.77
N PHE A 318 -20.99 -14.39 8.81
CA PHE A 318 -19.66 -14.24 8.24
C PHE A 318 -18.80 -13.22 9.00
N LEU A 319 -17.49 -13.36 8.85
CA LEU A 319 -16.45 -12.49 9.43
C LEU A 319 -15.59 -11.90 8.30
N TYR A 320 -14.70 -10.96 8.64
CA TYR A 320 -13.73 -10.40 7.69
C TYR A 320 -12.89 -11.48 6.99
N ALA A 321 -12.50 -12.53 7.72
CA ALA A 321 -11.81 -13.68 7.15
C ALA A 321 -12.57 -14.35 6.00
N THR A 322 -13.90 -14.39 6.08
CA THR A 322 -14.75 -15.01 5.06
C THR A 322 -14.79 -14.18 3.78
N THR A 323 -15.01 -12.86 3.92
CA THR A 323 -15.06 -11.92 2.79
C THR A 323 -13.69 -11.81 2.12
N ASP A 324 -12.61 -11.75 2.90
CA ASP A 324 -11.23 -11.72 2.38
C ASP A 324 -10.84 -13.01 1.66
N LEU A 325 -11.28 -14.19 2.13
CA LEU A 325 -11.07 -15.46 1.42
C LEU A 325 -11.82 -15.48 0.09
N ALA A 326 -13.05 -14.97 0.05
CA ALA A 326 -13.82 -14.85 -1.18
C ALA A 326 -13.17 -13.86 -2.18
N ALA A 327 -12.71 -12.72 -1.68
CA ALA A 327 -11.97 -11.74 -2.46
C ALA A 327 -10.64 -12.30 -2.98
N LEU A 328 -9.86 -12.97 -2.13
CA LEU A 328 -8.61 -13.61 -2.55
C LEU A 328 -8.85 -14.67 -3.63
N TYR A 329 -9.88 -15.50 -3.47
CA TYR A 329 -10.27 -16.49 -4.48
C TYR A 329 -10.61 -15.83 -5.83
N SER A 330 -11.49 -14.81 -5.80
CA SER A 330 -11.85 -13.99 -6.97
C SER A 330 -10.61 -13.49 -7.71
N ARG A 331 -9.68 -12.86 -6.98
CA ARG A 331 -8.45 -12.25 -7.51
C ARG A 331 -7.46 -13.28 -8.04
N VAL A 332 -7.32 -14.43 -7.39
CA VAL A 332 -6.40 -15.50 -7.84
C VAL A 332 -6.90 -16.14 -9.14
N PHE A 333 -8.20 -16.35 -9.29
CA PHE A 333 -8.74 -17.08 -10.44
C PHE A 333 -9.29 -16.18 -11.55
N GLY A 334 -9.48 -14.88 -11.31
CA GLY A 334 -10.16 -14.01 -12.26
C GLY A 334 -11.60 -14.47 -12.47
N TRP A 335 -12.35 -14.56 -11.38
CA TRP A 335 -13.70 -15.11 -11.39
C TRP A 335 -14.70 -14.22 -10.66
N ALA A 336 -15.91 -14.12 -11.23
CA ALA A 336 -17.01 -13.29 -10.75
C ALA A 336 -16.66 -11.79 -10.63
N THR A 337 -16.26 -11.32 -9.45
CA THR A 337 -16.05 -9.89 -9.19
C THR A 337 -14.75 -9.38 -9.82
N ASP A 338 -13.72 -10.23 -9.90
CA ASP A 338 -12.46 -9.91 -10.57
C ASP A 338 -12.44 -10.49 -11.99
N PRO A 339 -12.32 -9.66 -13.04
CA PRO A 339 -12.44 -10.11 -14.42
C PRO A 339 -11.18 -10.82 -14.95
N ILE A 340 -10.06 -10.71 -14.22
CA ILE A 340 -8.76 -11.25 -14.63
C ILE A 340 -8.07 -11.93 -13.45
N ALA A 341 -7.25 -12.93 -13.74
CA ALA A 341 -6.40 -13.58 -12.77
C ALA A 341 -5.11 -12.75 -12.58
N TYR A 342 -4.82 -12.32 -11.35
CA TYR A 342 -3.63 -11.51 -11.06
C TYR A 342 -2.41 -12.37 -10.76
N ASP A 343 -1.22 -11.91 -11.15
CA ASP A 343 0.06 -12.56 -10.87
C ASP A 343 0.64 -12.13 -9.51
N ARG A 344 0.23 -10.95 -9.04
CA ARG A 344 0.66 -10.38 -7.77
C ARG A 344 -0.46 -9.61 -7.09
N LEU A 345 -0.64 -9.88 -5.80
CA LEU A 345 -1.61 -9.22 -4.92
C LEU A 345 -0.85 -8.55 -3.78
N ILE A 346 -0.97 -7.23 -3.69
CA ILE A 346 -0.30 -6.41 -2.66
C ILE A 346 -1.36 -5.78 -1.77
N TYR A 347 -1.35 -6.13 -0.50
CA TYR A 347 -2.29 -5.61 0.51
C TYR A 347 -1.59 -4.56 1.37
N VAL A 348 -2.03 -3.30 1.29
CA VAL A 348 -1.42 -2.15 1.97
C VAL A 348 -2.25 -1.78 3.19
N THR A 349 -1.97 -2.42 4.32
CA THR A 349 -2.71 -2.24 5.58
C THR A 349 -1.78 -2.02 6.78
N ASP A 350 -2.36 -1.71 7.94
CA ASP A 350 -1.61 -1.54 9.17
C ASP A 350 -0.94 -2.85 9.62
N LEU A 351 0.25 -2.75 10.21
CA LEU A 351 1.04 -3.91 10.67
C LEU A 351 0.31 -4.76 11.73
N SER A 352 -0.67 -4.24 12.46
CA SER A 352 -1.50 -5.04 13.37
C SER A 352 -2.29 -6.14 12.66
N GLN A 353 -2.51 -6.02 11.34
CA GLN A 353 -3.20 -7.02 10.52
C GLN A 353 -2.27 -8.09 9.93
N SER A 354 -0.97 -8.05 10.22
CA SER A 354 0.02 -8.98 9.61
C SER A 354 -0.32 -10.45 9.88
N LEU A 355 -0.82 -10.76 11.09
CA LEU A 355 -1.21 -12.13 11.45
C LEU A 355 -2.37 -12.63 10.57
N HIS A 356 -3.38 -11.78 10.36
CA HIS A 356 -4.53 -12.09 9.52
C HIS A 356 -4.11 -12.37 8.08
N PHE A 357 -3.33 -11.47 7.45
CA PHE A 357 -2.88 -11.69 6.07
C PHE A 357 -1.98 -12.92 5.92
N ARG A 358 -1.13 -13.20 6.92
CA ARG A 358 -0.36 -14.45 6.94
C ARG A 358 -1.28 -15.67 6.95
N HIS A 359 -2.29 -15.70 7.83
CA HIS A 359 -3.27 -16.80 7.86
C HIS A 359 -4.06 -16.92 6.56
N LEU A 360 -4.50 -15.79 5.99
CA LEU A 360 -5.21 -15.74 4.71
C LEU A 360 -4.37 -16.34 3.57
N PHE A 361 -3.09 -15.97 3.47
CA PHE A 361 -2.19 -16.46 2.42
C PHE A 361 -1.87 -17.94 2.57
N GLU A 362 -1.63 -18.41 3.80
CA GLU A 362 -1.41 -19.83 4.06
C GLU A 362 -2.67 -20.67 3.83
N ALA A 363 -3.86 -20.16 4.18
CA ALA A 363 -5.13 -20.83 3.87
C ALA A 363 -5.30 -21.02 2.35
N ALA A 364 -4.97 -20.01 1.53
CA ALA A 364 -5.00 -20.14 0.08
C ALA A 364 -3.98 -21.17 -0.47
N LYS A 365 -2.79 -21.26 0.13
CA LYS A 365 -1.80 -22.31 -0.21
C LYS A 365 -2.30 -23.70 0.15
N LEU A 366 -2.80 -23.89 1.37
CA LEU A 366 -3.35 -25.16 1.84
C LEU A 366 -4.54 -25.62 0.99
N ALA A 367 -5.37 -24.67 0.53
CA ALA A 367 -6.48 -24.94 -0.37
C ALA A 367 -6.04 -25.26 -1.82
N GLY A 368 -4.74 -25.25 -2.11
CA GLY A 368 -4.17 -25.55 -3.43
C GLY A 368 -4.36 -24.44 -4.46
N TRP A 369 -4.83 -23.25 -4.07
CA TRP A 369 -5.21 -22.19 -5.03
C TRP A 369 -4.02 -21.62 -5.81
N LEU A 370 -2.81 -21.82 -5.29
CA LEU A 370 -1.56 -21.30 -5.87
C LEU A 370 -0.72 -22.39 -6.55
N ALA A 371 -1.21 -23.63 -6.62
CA ALA A 371 -0.42 -24.78 -7.08
C ALA A 371 -0.17 -24.76 -8.60
N ASP A 372 -1.22 -24.51 -9.38
CA ASP A 372 -1.15 -24.54 -10.85
C ASP A 372 -0.53 -23.26 -11.43
N ARG A 373 -0.67 -22.14 -10.71
CA ARG A 373 -0.16 -20.83 -11.10
C ARG A 373 0.40 -20.11 -9.87
N PRO A 374 1.72 -19.89 -9.79
CA PRO A 374 2.30 -19.21 -8.63
C PRO A 374 1.89 -17.73 -8.63
N VAL A 375 1.03 -17.34 -7.69
CA VAL A 375 0.64 -15.94 -7.45
C VAL A 375 1.45 -15.40 -6.27
N LYS A 376 2.04 -14.21 -6.44
CA LYS A 376 2.76 -13.52 -5.36
C LYS A 376 1.76 -12.82 -4.43
N LEU A 377 1.67 -13.28 -3.19
CA LEU A 377 0.84 -12.66 -2.15
C LEU A 377 1.74 -11.87 -1.19
N GLU A 378 1.49 -10.57 -1.07
CA GLU A 378 2.33 -9.67 -0.28
C GLU A 378 1.50 -8.79 0.66
N HIS A 379 1.95 -8.69 1.91
CA HIS A 379 1.46 -7.71 2.87
C HIS A 379 2.45 -6.55 2.97
N ALA A 380 2.08 -5.41 2.40
CA ALA A 380 2.82 -4.17 2.49
C ALA A 380 2.41 -3.39 3.74
N GLY A 381 2.77 -3.92 4.91
CA GLY A 381 2.41 -3.37 6.21
C GLY A 381 2.98 -1.97 6.48
N PHE A 382 2.27 -1.14 7.24
CA PHE A 382 2.78 0.12 7.76
C PHE A 382 2.55 0.30 9.27
N GLY A 383 3.38 1.09 9.93
CA GLY A 383 3.25 1.41 11.37
C GLY A 383 2.21 2.50 11.65
N LEU A 384 2.11 2.93 12.90
CA LEU A 384 1.17 3.98 13.33
C LEU A 384 1.73 5.39 13.16
N VAL A 385 0.84 6.34 12.90
CA VAL A 385 1.13 7.77 13.07
C VAL A 385 0.87 8.15 14.52
N MET A 386 1.89 8.68 15.15
CA MET A 386 1.88 9.08 16.56
C MET A 386 1.75 10.61 16.67
N GLY A 387 1.05 11.08 17.70
CA GLY A 387 1.13 12.48 18.12
C GLY A 387 2.49 12.81 18.74
N GLU A 388 2.71 14.09 19.02
CA GLU A 388 3.95 14.54 19.67
C GLU A 388 4.16 13.90 21.05
N ASP A 389 3.06 13.64 21.75
CA ASP A 389 3.00 12.97 23.05
C ASP A 389 3.34 11.47 22.99
N GLY A 390 3.54 10.90 21.79
CA GLY A 390 3.85 9.49 21.60
C GLY A 390 2.65 8.56 21.75
N THR A 391 1.43 9.07 21.78
CA THR A 391 0.20 8.28 21.64
C THR A 391 -0.25 8.22 20.19
N LYS A 392 -1.16 7.31 19.85
CA LYS A 392 -1.75 7.28 18.50
C LYS A 392 -2.40 8.63 18.23
N LEU A 393 -2.07 9.23 17.09
CA LEU A 393 -2.60 10.54 16.71
C LEU A 393 -4.14 10.48 16.74
N SER A 394 -4.72 11.17 17.72
CA SER A 394 -6.15 11.19 18.00
C SER A 394 -6.55 12.52 18.67
N SER A 395 -7.81 12.90 18.51
CA SER A 395 -8.34 14.23 18.84
C SER A 395 -8.42 14.59 20.33
N ARG A 396 -8.09 13.67 21.24
CA ARG A 396 -8.33 13.85 22.69
C ARG A 396 -7.53 15.00 23.33
N LYS A 397 -6.58 15.61 22.63
CA LYS A 397 -5.80 16.78 23.08
C LYS A 397 -5.53 17.83 21.98
N GLY A 398 -6.52 18.13 21.14
CA GLY A 398 -6.46 19.31 20.25
C GLY A 398 -5.68 19.17 18.94
N GLY A 399 -5.39 17.94 18.49
CA GLY A 399 -4.92 17.68 17.13
C GLY A 399 -6.07 17.46 16.15
N ALA A 400 -5.81 17.62 14.84
CA ALA A 400 -6.79 17.33 13.79
C ALA A 400 -7.36 15.89 13.94
N THR A 401 -8.69 15.79 13.97
CA THR A 401 -9.44 14.55 14.20
C THR A 401 -9.61 13.77 12.89
N THR A 402 -9.76 14.51 11.79
CA THR A 402 -9.97 13.96 10.45
C THR A 402 -8.80 14.29 9.53
N LEU A 403 -8.71 13.55 8.43
CA LEU A 403 -7.75 13.81 7.37
C LEU A 403 -8.03 15.14 6.68
N GLY A 404 -9.31 15.51 6.52
CA GLY A 404 -9.68 16.82 5.97
C GLY A 404 -9.13 17.97 6.80
N GLU A 405 -9.38 17.94 8.12
CA GLU A 405 -8.85 18.93 9.07
C GLU A 405 -7.32 18.98 9.05
N LEU A 406 -6.65 17.83 8.98
CA LEU A 406 -5.19 17.78 8.94
C LEU A 406 -4.63 18.48 7.69
N LEU A 407 -5.25 18.26 6.54
CA LEU A 407 -4.84 18.87 5.27
C LEU A 407 -5.16 20.37 5.25
N ASP A 408 -6.30 20.78 5.79
CA ASP A 408 -6.64 22.20 5.92
C ASP A 408 -5.68 22.93 6.87
N GLN A 409 -5.33 22.31 8.00
CA GLN A 409 -4.32 22.85 8.90
C GLN A 409 -2.93 22.91 8.25
N ALA A 410 -2.55 21.92 7.43
CA ALA A 410 -1.30 21.96 6.67
C ALA A 410 -1.24 23.16 5.71
N ALA A 411 -2.37 23.52 5.08
CA ALA A 411 -2.46 24.68 4.21
C ALA A 411 -2.32 25.99 5.00
N LEU A 412 -3.00 26.13 6.14
CA LEU A 412 -2.89 27.30 7.01
C LEU A 412 -1.47 27.49 7.54
N GLU A 413 -0.83 26.41 8.00
CA GLU A 413 0.56 26.41 8.45
C GLU A 413 1.53 26.76 7.31
N SER A 414 1.29 26.26 6.09
CA SER A 414 2.08 26.63 4.92
C SER A 414 1.99 28.13 4.62
N GLN A 415 0.78 28.70 4.69
CA GLN A 415 0.55 30.12 4.47
C GLN A 415 1.27 30.98 5.50
N ALA A 416 1.18 30.62 6.79
CA ALA A 416 1.82 31.35 7.88
C ALA A 416 3.36 31.37 7.80
N ARG A 417 3.95 30.34 7.18
CA ARG A 417 5.41 30.18 7.02
C ARG A 417 5.93 30.69 5.67
N SER A 418 5.03 31.10 4.77
CA SER A 418 5.40 31.43 3.40
C SER A 418 6.18 32.72 3.30
N VAL A 419 7.23 32.68 2.48
CA VAL A 419 7.94 33.86 2.00
C VAL A 419 7.66 34.13 0.52
N VAL A 420 6.80 33.33 -0.10
CA VAL A 420 6.45 33.40 -1.53
C VAL A 420 5.06 34.01 -1.67
N PRO A 421 4.93 35.19 -2.30
CA PRO A 421 3.62 35.79 -2.59
C PRO A 421 2.79 34.91 -3.54
N ASN A 422 1.47 34.88 -3.33
CA ASN A 422 0.50 34.21 -4.20
C ASN A 422 0.77 32.70 -4.45
N ALA A 423 1.45 32.02 -3.52
CA ALA A 423 1.63 30.58 -3.60
C ALA A 423 0.33 29.82 -3.29
N ASP A 424 0.11 28.69 -3.96
CA ASP A 424 -1.00 27.78 -3.64
C ASP A 424 -0.65 26.96 -2.38
N HIS A 425 -1.01 27.51 -1.22
CA HIS A 425 -0.76 26.89 0.08
C HIS A 425 -1.51 25.58 0.30
N ARG A 426 -2.66 25.39 -0.37
CA ARG A 426 -3.38 24.10 -0.30
C ARG A 426 -2.56 23.03 -1.01
N ALA A 427 -2.09 23.31 -2.23
CA ALA A 427 -1.25 22.37 -2.96
C ALA A 427 0.07 22.06 -2.22
N ILE A 428 0.72 23.08 -1.63
CA ILE A 428 1.96 22.90 -0.86
C ILE A 428 1.69 22.07 0.42
N GLY A 429 0.63 22.38 1.17
CA GLY A 429 0.24 21.65 2.37
C GLY A 429 -0.08 20.18 2.09
N ASP A 430 -0.91 19.91 1.09
CA ASP A 430 -1.29 18.56 0.68
C ASP A 430 -0.05 17.76 0.20
N ALA A 431 0.84 18.40 -0.59
CA ALA A 431 2.10 17.78 -1.03
C ALA A 431 3.06 17.51 0.13
N ALA A 432 3.15 18.42 1.10
CA ALA A 432 3.98 18.26 2.29
C ALA A 432 3.54 17.06 3.12
N VAL A 433 2.24 16.93 3.39
CA VAL A 433 1.67 15.77 4.11
C VAL A 433 1.94 14.47 3.36
N ARG A 434 1.67 14.44 2.05
CA ARG A 434 1.91 13.26 1.21
C ARG A 434 3.39 12.85 1.19
N TYR A 435 4.29 13.80 0.99
CA TYR A 435 5.72 13.50 0.94
C TYR A 435 6.26 13.07 2.30
N TYR A 436 5.80 13.71 3.38
CA TYR A 436 6.26 13.39 4.73
C TYR A 436 5.95 11.94 5.09
N GLU A 437 4.78 11.42 4.71
CA GLU A 437 4.44 9.99 4.82
C GLU A 437 5.45 9.11 4.06
N LEU A 438 5.72 9.42 2.78
CA LEU A 438 6.61 8.63 1.93
C LEU A 438 8.09 8.71 2.33
N ALA A 439 8.50 9.80 2.97
CA ALA A 439 9.85 9.99 3.47
C ALA A 439 10.17 9.12 4.69
N GLN A 440 9.14 8.60 5.38
CA GLN A 440 9.32 7.70 6.51
C GLN A 440 9.51 6.25 6.05
N HIS A 441 10.22 5.47 6.87
CA HIS A 441 10.21 4.02 6.69
C HIS A 441 8.81 3.48 7.01
N ARG A 442 8.12 2.89 6.02
CA ARG A 442 6.69 2.49 6.15
C ARG A 442 6.39 1.66 7.40
N GLU A 443 7.26 0.72 7.76
CA GLU A 443 7.05 -0.21 8.88
C GLU A 443 7.26 0.43 10.26
N ARG A 444 7.84 1.62 10.34
CA ARG A 444 8.08 2.31 11.61
C ARG A 444 6.88 3.18 11.96
N ASN A 445 6.64 3.29 13.26
CA ASN A 445 5.84 4.37 13.80
C ASN A 445 6.62 5.67 13.65
N TYR A 446 5.93 6.77 13.37
CA TYR A 446 6.55 8.09 13.34
C TYR A 446 5.67 9.13 14.01
N LYS A 447 6.30 10.18 14.55
CA LYS A 447 5.60 11.31 15.15
C LYS A 447 5.27 12.35 14.09
N PHE A 448 3.99 12.71 13.98
CA PHE A 448 3.55 13.77 13.08
C PHE A 448 3.65 15.13 13.78
N SER A 449 4.32 16.09 13.14
CA SER A 449 4.28 17.50 13.53
C SER A 449 4.34 18.40 12.30
N PHE A 450 3.51 19.45 12.28
CA PHE A 450 3.49 20.39 11.16
C PHE A 450 4.83 21.09 10.96
N ALA A 451 5.57 21.35 12.04
CA ALA A 451 6.92 21.93 11.97
C ALA A 451 7.89 21.08 11.14
N ASN A 452 7.81 19.74 11.23
CA ASN A 452 8.64 18.84 10.45
C ASN A 452 8.11 18.66 9.02
N VAL A 453 6.79 18.50 8.88
CA VAL A 453 6.12 18.31 7.58
C VAL A 453 6.38 19.49 6.64
N LEU A 454 6.30 20.71 7.17
CA LEU A 454 6.42 21.96 6.41
C LEU A 454 7.80 22.63 6.53
N ASN A 455 8.82 21.89 6.96
CA ASN A 455 10.17 22.45 7.08
C ASN A 455 10.70 22.88 5.70
N LEU A 456 11.24 24.10 5.60
CA LEU A 456 11.83 24.64 4.36
C LEU A 456 13.25 24.11 4.09
N LYS A 457 13.83 23.36 5.03
CA LYS A 457 15.17 22.74 4.92
C LYS A 457 15.07 21.23 5.09
N GLY A 458 15.96 20.51 4.41
CA GLY A 458 16.10 19.07 4.53
C GLY A 458 15.24 18.28 3.55
N ASN A 459 14.95 17.02 3.88
CA ASN A 459 14.23 16.09 3.02
C ASN A 459 12.70 16.26 3.14
N THR A 460 12.17 17.36 2.60
CA THR A 460 10.74 17.71 2.70
C THR A 460 10.17 18.17 1.35
N ALA A 461 8.84 18.09 1.18
CA ALA A 461 8.20 18.55 -0.05
C ALA A 461 8.42 20.04 -0.31
N PRO A 462 8.22 20.96 0.67
CA PRO A 462 8.44 22.39 0.42
C PRO A 462 9.86 22.70 -0.08
N TYR A 463 10.87 22.05 0.49
CA TYR A 463 12.25 22.20 0.03
C TYR A 463 12.43 21.69 -1.41
N LEU A 464 11.92 20.49 -1.73
CA LEU A 464 12.04 19.91 -3.07
C LEU A 464 11.28 20.72 -4.13
N MET A 465 10.08 21.21 -3.80
CA MET A 465 9.29 22.07 -4.69
C MET A 465 10.01 23.40 -4.94
N TYR A 466 10.58 24.02 -3.90
CA TYR A 466 11.39 25.23 -4.04
C TYR A 466 12.66 24.99 -4.88
N ALA A 467 13.38 23.89 -4.62
CA ALA A 467 14.54 23.52 -5.41
C ALA A 467 14.19 23.29 -6.89
N MET A 468 13.06 22.64 -7.17
CA MET A 468 12.56 22.45 -8.53
C MET A 468 12.22 23.77 -9.20
N ALA A 469 11.50 24.67 -8.53
CA ALA A 469 11.18 25.99 -9.06
C ALA A 469 12.46 26.79 -9.41
N ARG A 470 13.50 26.69 -8.57
CA ARG A 470 14.81 27.32 -8.83
C ARG A 470 15.59 26.74 -10.01
N LEU A 471 15.32 25.50 -10.41
CA LEU A 471 15.94 24.88 -11.59
C LEU A 471 15.21 25.23 -12.89
N GLN A 472 13.97 25.75 -12.80
CA GLN A 472 13.15 26.15 -13.95
C GLN A 472 13.35 27.61 -14.36
N VAL A 473 13.84 28.44 -13.44
CA VAL A 473 14.30 29.81 -13.69
C VAL A 473 15.75 29.76 -14.13
#